data_AF-A0A1X0VFE1-F1
#
_entry.id   AF-A0A1X0VFE1-F1
#
_cell.length_a   1.000
_cell.length_b   1.000
_cell.length_c   1.000
_cell.angle_alpha   90.00
_cell.angle_beta   90.00
_cell.angle_gamma   90.00
#
_symmetry.space_group_name_H-M   'P 1'
#
loop_
_entity.id
_entity.type
_entity.pdbx_description
1 polymer ?
#
loop_
_entity_poly.entity_id
_entity_poly.type
_entity_poly.pdbx_seq_one_letter_code
_entity_poly.pdbx_strand_id
1 'polypeptide(L)' 'MMWQLIIGLLLILAAVWQGFASHKAFRTYRTNATKTDSPFRVFGYLYGFFFTALLAMFGIIEILIFLG' A
#
# COMPACT_ATOMS: atom_id res chain seq x y z
N MET A 1 -12.05 -21.45 -4.45
CA MET A 1 -13.40 -21.09 -3.93
C MET A 1 -13.68 -19.62 -4.18
N MET A 2 -14.93 -19.24 -4.48
CA MET A 2 -15.33 -17.85 -4.82
C MET A 2 -14.84 -16.78 -3.82
N TRP A 3 -14.68 -17.15 -2.55
CA TRP A 3 -14.14 -16.27 -1.51
C TRP A 3 -12.72 -15.75 -1.76
N GLN A 4 -11.84 -16.57 -2.34
CA GLN A 4 -10.45 -16.17 -2.65
C GLN A 4 -10.42 -15.04 -3.67
N LEU A 5 -11.29 -15.09 -4.69
CA LEU A 5 -11.42 -14.01 -5.66
C LEU A 5 -11.89 -12.70 -5.00
N ILE A 6 -12.90 -12.78 -4.13
CA ILE A 6 -13.43 -11.61 -3.42
C ILE A 6 -12.35 -10.97 -2.53
N ILE A 7 -11.66 -11.79 -1.73
CA ILE A 7 -10.58 -11.33 -0.84
C ILE A 7 -9.44 -10.75 -1.68
N GLY A 8 -9.04 -11.41 -2.75
CA GLY A 8 -8.00 -10.95 -3.66
C GLY A 8 -8.30 -9.58 -4.26
N LEU A 9 -9.52 -9.38 -4.77
CA LEU A 9 -9.95 -8.09 -5.32
C LEU A 9 -9.97 -6.98 -4.26
N LEU A 10 -10.44 -7.28 -3.04
CA LEU A 10 -10.43 -6.31 -1.93
C LEU A 10 -9.01 -5.91 -1.54
N LEU A 11 -8.07 -6.86 -1.50
CA LEU A 11 -6.66 -6.61 -1.21
C LEU A 11 -6.00 -5.75 -2.29
N ILE A 12 -6.30 -5.98 -3.57
CA ILE A 12 -5.82 -5.14 -4.67
C ILE A 12 -6.37 -3.72 -4.55
N LEU A 13 -7.67 -3.57 -4.27
CA LEU A 13 -8.28 -2.26 -4.08
C LEU A 13 -7.64 -1.51 -2.89
N ALA A 14 -7.41 -2.21 -1.79
CA ALA A 14 -6.72 -1.69 -0.61
C ALA A 14 -5.27 -1.30 -0.93
N ALA A 15 -4.56 -2.11 -1.73
CA ALA A 15 -3.20 -1.81 -2.16
C ALA A 15 -3.14 -0.51 -2.98
N VAL A 16 -4.05 -0.34 -3.95
CA VAL A 16 -4.14 0.88 -4.76
C VAL A 16 -4.41 2.10 -3.88
N TRP A 17 -5.37 2.00 -2.96
CA TRP A 17 -5.68 3.09 -2.03
C TRP A 17 -4.49 3.43 -1.13
N GLN A 18 -3.85 2.42 -0.53
CA GLN A 18 -2.68 2.59 0.33
C GLN A 18 -1.51 3.22 -0.43
N GLY A 19 -1.30 2.82 -1.69
CA GLY A 19 -0.26 3.37 -2.55
C GLY A 19 -0.49 4.83 -2.87
N PHE A 20 -1.73 5.19 -3.22
CA PHE A 20 -2.12 6.57 -3.46
C PHE A 20 -1.96 7.43 -2.20
N ALA A 21 -2.43 6.95 -1.04
CA ALA A 21 -2.32 7.64 0.23
C ALA A 21 -0.85 7.88 0.62
N SER A 22 -0.01 6.85 0.50
CA SER A 22 1.42 6.91 0.79
C SER A 22 2.15 7.87 -0.16
N HIS A 23 1.83 7.82 -1.46
CA HIS A 23 2.40 8.73 -2.44
C HIS A 23 2.00 10.19 -2.19
N LYS A 24 0.72 10.45 -1.92
CA LYS A 24 0.22 11.78 -1.57
C LYS A 24 0.92 12.32 -0.33
N ALA A 25 1.02 11.51 0.72
CA ALA A 25 1.63 11.92 1.98
C ALA A 25 3.15 12.19 1.82
N PHE A 26 3.86 11.33 1.07
CA PHE A 26 5.28 11.53 0.76
C PHE A 26 5.50 12.80 -0.07
N ARG A 27 4.65 13.07 -1.07
CA ARG A 27 4.73 14.28 -1.88
C ARG A 27 4.51 15.52 -1.02
N THR A 28 3.47 15.52 -0.18
CA THR A 28 3.18 16.63 0.74
C THR A 28 4.33 16.87 1.72
N TYR A 29 4.96 15.80 2.23
CA TYR A 29 6.16 15.91 3.04
C TYR A 29 7.30 16.54 2.25
N ARG A 30 7.61 16.05 1.05
CA ARG A 30 8.71 16.63 0.24
C ARG A 30 8.53 18.11 -0.08
N THR A 31 7.30 18.58 -0.26
CA THR A 31 7.03 19.98 -0.59
C THR A 31 6.97 20.90 0.63
N ASN A 32 6.56 20.39 1.80
CA ASN A 32 6.32 21.20 3.01
C ASN A 32 7.24 20.84 4.19
N ALA A 33 8.18 19.93 4.01
CA ALA A 33 9.09 19.52 5.09
C ALA A 33 9.92 20.71 5.56
N THR A 34 9.90 20.93 6.87
CA THR A 34 10.71 21.93 7.55
C THR A 34 11.86 21.25 8.29
N LYS A 35 12.94 21.98 8.59
CA LYS A 35 14.14 21.42 9.26
C LYS A 35 13.86 20.81 10.65
N THR A 36 12.71 21.12 11.24
CA THR A 36 12.22 20.60 12.52
C THR A 36 11.44 19.30 12.40
N ASP A 37 11.11 18.84 11.19
CA ASP A 37 10.37 17.60 11.01
C ASP A 37 11.21 16.38 11.39
N SER A 38 10.56 15.43 12.06
CA SER A 38 11.22 14.22 12.55
C SER A 38 11.66 13.33 11.37
N PRO A 39 12.93 12.88 11.34
CA PRO A 39 13.42 11.96 10.32
C PRO A 39 12.68 10.61 10.34
N PHE A 40 12.07 10.24 11.48
CA PHE A 40 11.24 9.03 11.60
C PHE A 40 9.99 9.06 10.71
N ARG A 41 9.54 10.25 10.29
CA ARG A 41 8.38 10.39 9.40
C ARG A 41 8.64 9.80 8.01
N VAL A 42 9.90 9.80 7.56
CA VAL A 42 10.33 9.16 6.30
C VAL A 42 10.14 7.64 6.36
N PHE A 43 10.47 7.02 7.50
CA PHE A 43 10.22 5.60 7.71
C PHE A 43 8.73 5.28 7.65
N GLY A 44 7.87 6.14 8.22
CA GLY A 44 6.42 6.01 8.11
C GLY A 44 5.94 5.94 6.65
N TYR A 45 6.47 6.77 5.76
CA TYR A 45 6.14 6.71 4.33
C TYR A 45 6.70 5.45 3.64
N LEU A 46 7.92 5.03 4.01
CA LEU A 46 8.52 3.80 3.51
C LEU A 46 7.67 2.57 3.87
N TYR A 47 7.17 2.50 5.11
CA TYR A 47 6.22 1.48 5.54
C TYR A 47 4.90 1.57 4.76
N GLY A 48 4.42 2.77 4.44
CA GLY A 48 3.27 2.96 3.57
C GLY A 48 3.41 2.24 2.22
N PHE A 49 4.53 2.45 1.53
CA PHE A 49 4.84 1.76 0.27
C PHE A 49 5.08 0.26 0.44
N PHE A 50 5.70 -0.15 1.54
CA PHE A 50 5.87 -1.57 1.87
C PHE A 50 4.52 -2.28 2.00
N PHE A 51 3.57 -1.69 2.73
CA PHE A 51 2.22 -2.25 2.88
C PHE A 51 1.44 -2.25 1.57
N THR A 52 1.63 -1.26 0.69
CA THR A 52 1.08 -1.30 -0.68
C THR A 52 1.55 -2.55 -1.43
N ALA A 53 2.87 -2.79 -1.46
CA ALA A 53 3.43 -3.95 -2.15
C ALA A 53 2.97 -5.27 -1.51
N LEU A 54 2.92 -5.32 -0.18
CA LEU A 54 2.46 -6.47 0.58
C LEU A 54 1.00 -6.83 0.24
N LEU A 55 0.08 -5.85 0.31
CA LEU A 55 -1.33 -6.03 -0.02
C LEU A 55 -1.53 -6.44 -1.48
N ALA A 56 -0.78 -5.83 -2.41
CA ALA A 56 -0.84 -6.20 -3.82
C ALA A 56 -0.41 -7.65 -4.04
N MET A 57 0.70 -8.07 -3.41
CA MET A 57 1.21 -9.43 -3.51
C MET A 57 0.22 -10.45 -2.95
N PHE A 58 -0.32 -10.24 -1.76
CA PHE A 58 -1.35 -11.13 -1.21
C PHE A 58 -2.61 -11.15 -2.06
N GLY A 59 -3.05 -10.01 -2.59
CA GLY A 59 -4.18 -9.94 -3.50
C GLY A 59 -3.98 -10.76 -4.78
N ILE A 60 -2.79 -10.67 -5.39
CA ILE A 60 -2.41 -11.48 -6.56
C ILE A 60 -2.39 -12.96 -6.20
N ILE A 61 -1.79 -13.34 -5.08
CA ILE A 61 -1.71 -14.74 -4.63
C ILE A 61 -3.10 -15.33 -4.45
N GLU A 62 -4.02 -14.64 -3.78
CA GLU A 62 -5.40 -15.11 -3.61
C GLU A 62 -6.14 -15.29 -4.93
N ILE A 63 -5.94 -14.38 -5.90
CA ILE A 63 -6.50 -14.53 -7.25
C ILE A 63 -5.89 -15.73 -7.97
N LEU A 64 -4.58 -15.97 -7.84
CA LEU A 64 -3.92 -17.13 -8.44
C LEU A 64 -4.43 -18.45 -7.84
N ILE A 65 -4.63 -18.51 -6.52
CA ILE A 65 -5.21 -19.68 -5.83
C ILE A 65 -6.67 -19.89 -6.25
N PHE A 66 -7.40 -18.84 -6.60
CA PHE A 66 -8.75 -19.00 -7.16
C PHE A 66 -8.74 -19.61 -8.57
N LEU A 67 -7.73 -19.27 -9.37
CA LEU A 67 -7.62 -19.64 -10.79
C LEU A 67 -7.08 -21.07 -11.03
N GLY A 68 -6.41 -21.69 -10.05
CA GLY A 68 -5.86 -23.05 -10.14
C GLY A 68 -5.94 -23.79 -8.81
#